data_AF-H6BSB2-F1
#
_entry.id   AF-H6BSB2-F1
#
_cell.length_a   1.000
_cell.length_b   1.000
_cell.length_c   1.000
_cell.angle_alpha   90.00
_cell.angle_beta   90.00
_cell.angle_gamma   90.00
#
_symmetry.space_group_name_H-M   'P 1'
#
loop_
_entity.id
_entity.type
_entity.pdbx_description
1 polymer ?
#
loop_
_entity_poly.entity_id
_entity_poly.type
_entity_poly.pdbx_seq_one_letter_code
_entity_poly.pdbx_strand_id
1 'polypeptide(L)'
;MSSANSSQHAQAYGLPVGVHTPGGARKEPPLLDSAPTLGYRFNHMMIRIQDPEATMKFYVDLMGMRTVFAINTGPFTVYYLGYPQTPEHRADLSAFARDVAKHSVLTQTLGLLELCHYHGSENQPKGYISNGTNPPHLGFNHLGFTVPSVPETVQRLRSAGVRIVKDYGQGPVEGIPTTTWEREQGVATDELSAGFLNIINQVAFVEDPNGYLVELVPQQLSPQ
;
A
#
# COMPACT_ATOMS: atom_id res chain seq x y z
N MET A 1 -27.89 25.49 -14.89
CA MET A 1 -28.14 24.27 -15.70
C MET A 1 -26.96 23.30 -15.54
N SER A 2 -26.80 22.62 -14.39
CA SER A 2 -25.62 21.76 -14.18
C SER A 2 -25.85 20.52 -13.29
N SER A 3 -27.05 19.92 -13.34
CA SER A 3 -27.36 18.71 -12.55
C SER A 3 -27.47 17.43 -13.39
N ALA A 4 -27.01 17.43 -14.64
CA ALA A 4 -27.24 16.33 -15.58
C ALA A 4 -26.00 15.50 -15.96
N ASN A 5 -24.79 15.85 -15.49
CA ASN A 5 -23.56 15.17 -15.89
C ASN A 5 -23.06 14.09 -14.91
N SER A 6 -23.37 14.19 -13.62
CA SER A 6 -22.85 13.23 -12.62
C SER A 6 -23.45 11.82 -12.74
N SER A 7 -24.57 11.65 -13.44
CA SER A 7 -25.22 10.35 -13.63
C SER A 7 -24.65 9.52 -14.79
N GLN A 8 -23.89 10.12 -15.72
CA GLN A 8 -23.44 9.42 -16.93
C GLN A 8 -22.21 8.52 -16.70
N HIS A 9 -21.30 8.88 -15.80
CA HIS A 9 -20.08 8.09 -15.57
C HIS A 9 -20.31 6.84 -14.72
N ALA A 10 -21.20 6.90 -13.72
CA ALA A 10 -21.57 5.75 -12.90
C ALA A 10 -22.24 4.60 -13.70
N GLN A 11 -22.96 4.96 -14.78
CA GLN A 11 -23.57 3.97 -15.68
C GLN A 11 -22.55 3.23 -16.56
N ALA A 12 -21.34 3.78 -16.76
CA ALA A 12 -20.38 3.25 -17.73
C ALA A 12 -19.82 1.86 -17.38
N TYR A 13 -19.90 1.45 -16.12
CA TYR A 13 -19.33 0.17 -15.65
C TYR A 13 -20.34 -0.72 -14.91
N GLY A 14 -21.61 -0.33 -14.83
CA GLY A 14 -22.65 -1.10 -14.13
C GLY A 14 -22.44 -1.21 -12.62
N LEU A 15 -21.57 -0.39 -12.03
CA LEU A 15 -21.31 -0.35 -10.58
C LEU A 15 -22.14 0.76 -9.92
N PRO A 16 -22.96 0.45 -8.90
CA PRO A 16 -23.69 1.48 -8.15
C PRO A 16 -22.73 2.40 -7.37
N VAL A 17 -22.98 3.71 -7.43
CA VAL A 17 -22.16 4.72 -6.74
C VAL A 17 -22.21 4.51 -5.24
N GLY A 18 -21.04 4.34 -4.62
CA GLY A 18 -20.89 4.24 -3.18
C GLY A 18 -21.35 2.92 -2.55
N VAL A 19 -21.67 1.91 -3.36
CA VAL A 19 -22.12 0.61 -2.85
C VAL A 19 -21.00 -0.42 -3.02
N HIS A 20 -20.58 -1.02 -1.91
CA HIS A 20 -19.63 -2.14 -1.95
C HIS A 20 -20.32 -3.32 -2.63
N THR A 21 -19.83 -3.70 -3.82
CA THR A 21 -20.45 -4.71 -4.69
C THR A 21 -19.54 -5.94 -4.75
N PRO A 22 -19.77 -6.99 -3.93
CA PRO A 22 -18.97 -8.20 -3.96
C PRO A 22 -18.97 -8.86 -5.34
N GLY A 23 -17.78 -9.15 -5.87
CA GLY A 23 -17.61 -9.68 -7.23
C GLY A 23 -17.69 -8.63 -8.35
N GLY A 24 -17.95 -7.36 -8.02
CA GLY A 24 -18.05 -6.26 -8.99
C GLY A 24 -19.24 -6.41 -9.95
N ALA A 25 -19.20 -5.69 -11.06
CA ALA A 25 -20.24 -5.74 -12.10
C ALA A 25 -19.90 -6.72 -13.24
N ARG A 26 -18.64 -7.17 -13.33
CA ARG A 26 -18.18 -8.04 -14.40
C ARG A 26 -18.56 -9.48 -14.10
N LYS A 27 -19.23 -10.14 -15.04
CA LYS A 27 -19.46 -11.60 -14.95
C LYS A 27 -18.16 -12.34 -15.30
N GLU A 28 -17.42 -12.71 -14.26
CA GLU A 28 -16.20 -13.50 -14.41
C GLU A 28 -16.55 -14.99 -14.52
N PRO A 29 -15.97 -15.74 -15.48
CA PRO A 29 -16.18 -17.18 -15.57
C PRO A 29 -15.52 -17.89 -14.37
N PRO A 30 -16.03 -19.06 -13.96
CA PRO A 30 -15.38 -19.85 -12.93
C PRO A 30 -13.96 -20.24 -13.34
N LEU A 31 -13.03 -20.23 -12.39
CA LEU A 31 -11.69 -20.76 -12.57
C LEU A 31 -11.74 -22.29 -12.46
N LEU A 32 -11.53 -23.00 -13.58
CA LEU A 32 -11.54 -24.46 -13.63
C LEU A 32 -10.20 -25.04 -13.13
N ASP A 33 -10.20 -26.29 -12.67
CA ASP A 33 -8.98 -27.00 -12.24
C ASP A 33 -7.95 -27.18 -13.38
N SER A 34 -8.40 -27.09 -14.63
CA SER A 34 -7.54 -27.10 -15.82
C SER A 34 -6.98 -25.73 -16.20
N ALA A 35 -7.28 -24.67 -15.44
CA ALA A 35 -6.86 -23.32 -15.78
C ALA A 35 -5.31 -23.20 -15.73
N PRO A 36 -4.67 -22.60 -16.75
CA PRO A 36 -3.21 -22.48 -16.81
C PRO A 36 -2.62 -21.54 -15.75
N THR A 37 -3.47 -20.72 -15.11
CA THR A 37 -3.11 -19.80 -14.04
C THR A 37 -3.36 -20.37 -12.65
N LEU A 38 -3.85 -21.62 -12.55
CA LEU A 38 -4.01 -22.28 -11.27
C LEU A 38 -2.66 -22.37 -10.57
N GLY A 39 -2.59 -21.85 -9.34
CA GLY A 39 -1.35 -21.79 -8.56
C GLY A 39 -0.53 -20.51 -8.71
N TYR A 40 -0.93 -19.55 -9.55
CA TYR A 40 -0.28 -18.23 -9.57
C TYR A 40 -0.39 -17.53 -8.20
N ARG A 41 0.60 -16.71 -7.87
CA ARG A 41 0.73 -16.02 -6.58
C ARG A 41 1.23 -14.59 -6.79
N PHE A 42 0.63 -13.63 -6.10
CA PHE A 42 1.20 -12.29 -5.97
C PHE A 42 2.24 -12.29 -4.84
N ASN A 43 3.48 -12.58 -5.21
CA ASN A 43 4.54 -12.89 -4.25
C ASN A 43 5.06 -11.64 -3.51
N HIS A 44 5.50 -10.64 -4.27
CA HIS A 44 6.09 -9.43 -3.72
C HIS A 44 5.71 -8.19 -4.54
N MET A 45 5.93 -7.03 -3.93
CA MET A 45 5.99 -5.75 -4.62
C MET A 45 7.33 -5.08 -4.32
N MET A 46 7.94 -4.52 -5.36
CA MET A 46 9.21 -3.83 -5.26
C MET A 46 9.02 -2.32 -5.25
N ILE A 47 9.69 -1.64 -4.32
CA ILE A 47 9.86 -0.18 -4.33
C ILE A 47 11.34 0.20 -4.27
N ARG A 48 11.68 1.33 -4.90
CA ARG A 48 13.02 1.92 -4.78
C ARG A 48 13.10 2.69 -3.47
N ILE A 49 14.24 2.60 -2.81
CA ILE A 49 14.48 3.33 -1.56
C ILE A 49 15.74 4.18 -1.68
N GLN A 50 15.74 5.32 -0.99
CA GLN A 50 16.82 6.28 -1.02
C GLN A 50 17.84 6.01 0.08
N ASP A 51 17.37 5.82 1.31
CA ASP A 51 18.23 5.54 2.47
C ASP A 51 17.76 4.25 3.17
N PRO A 52 18.58 3.18 3.16
CA PRO A 52 18.23 1.92 3.80
C PRO A 52 18.10 2.04 5.32
N GLU A 53 18.86 2.91 5.99
CA GLU A 53 18.79 3.04 7.45
C GLU A 53 17.43 3.62 7.87
N ALA A 54 17.06 4.78 7.31
CA ALA A 54 15.77 5.39 7.57
C ALA A 54 14.61 4.47 7.18
N THR A 55 14.72 3.80 6.04
CA THR A 55 13.70 2.86 5.54
C THR A 55 13.54 1.65 6.46
N MET A 56 14.64 1.03 6.92
CA MET A 56 14.59 -0.10 7.83
C MET A 56 14.00 0.30 9.18
N LYS A 57 14.36 1.47 9.72
CA LYS A 57 13.71 1.99 10.93
C LYS A 57 12.19 2.09 10.76
N PHE A 58 11.71 2.55 9.60
CA PHE A 58 10.27 2.59 9.34
C PHE A 58 9.66 1.19 9.22
N TYR A 59 10.13 0.32 8.32
CA TYR A 59 9.44 -0.94 8.06
C TYR A 59 9.71 -2.03 9.11
N VAL A 60 10.91 -2.06 9.71
CA VAL A 60 11.32 -3.08 10.70
C VAL A 60 10.99 -2.65 12.12
N ASP A 61 11.48 -1.49 12.54
CA ASP A 61 11.32 -1.07 13.94
C ASP A 61 9.92 -0.54 14.21
N LEU A 62 9.41 0.30 13.30
CA LEU A 62 8.06 0.84 13.41
C LEU A 62 7.03 -0.18 12.89
N MET A 63 7.03 -0.58 11.63
CA MET A 63 5.93 -1.42 11.13
C MET A 63 6.03 -2.89 11.56
N GLY A 64 7.17 -3.36 12.09
CA GLY A 64 7.30 -4.70 12.66
C GLY A 64 7.59 -5.80 11.63
N MET A 65 7.91 -5.45 10.38
CA MET A 65 8.39 -6.42 9.39
C MET A 65 9.78 -6.93 9.76
N ARG A 66 10.20 -8.04 9.18
CA ARG A 66 11.52 -8.65 9.40
C ARG A 66 12.16 -9.02 8.09
N THR A 67 13.48 -8.87 8.03
CA THR A 67 14.27 -9.23 6.86
C THR A 67 14.24 -10.74 6.65
N VAL A 68 13.77 -11.16 5.48
CA VAL A 68 13.84 -12.54 5.01
C VAL A 68 15.25 -12.80 4.47
N PHE A 69 15.72 -11.94 3.58
CA PHE A 69 17.10 -11.93 3.11
C PHE A 69 17.48 -10.54 2.61
N ALA A 70 18.78 -10.31 2.47
CA ALA A 70 19.35 -9.19 1.75
C ALA A 70 20.44 -9.67 0.81
N ILE A 71 20.55 -9.06 -0.37
CA ILE A 71 21.58 -9.37 -1.34
C ILE A 71 22.14 -8.09 -1.95
N ASN A 72 23.46 -7.93 -1.87
CA ASN A 72 24.18 -6.92 -2.63
C ASN A 72 24.44 -7.47 -4.04
N THR A 73 23.86 -6.82 -5.05
CA THR A 73 23.95 -7.24 -6.45
C THR A 73 25.14 -6.61 -7.19
N GLY A 74 25.89 -5.74 -6.52
CA GLY A 74 26.89 -4.86 -7.11
C GLY A 74 26.39 -3.41 -7.13
N PRO A 75 25.58 -3.00 -8.13
CA PRO A 75 25.12 -1.60 -8.25
C PRO A 75 23.94 -1.23 -7.34
N PHE A 76 23.29 -2.22 -6.71
CA PHE A 76 22.22 -1.98 -5.76
C PHE A 76 22.18 -3.10 -4.71
N THR A 77 21.43 -2.88 -3.64
CA THR A 77 21.12 -3.90 -2.64
C THR A 77 19.63 -4.10 -2.55
N VAL A 78 19.22 -5.37 -2.50
CA VAL A 78 17.83 -5.77 -2.36
C VAL A 78 17.61 -6.28 -0.93
N TYR A 79 16.53 -5.83 -0.30
CA TYR A 79 16.07 -6.31 0.99
C TYR A 79 14.66 -6.86 0.82
N TYR A 80 14.45 -8.13 1.11
CA TYR A 80 13.13 -8.73 1.17
C TYR A 80 12.63 -8.73 2.61
N LEU A 81 11.48 -8.09 2.83
CA LEU A 81 10.84 -8.01 4.14
C LEU A 81 9.51 -8.78 4.15
N GLY A 82 9.18 -9.37 5.29
CA GLY A 82 7.89 -10.02 5.53
C GLY A 82 7.52 -10.05 7.01
N TYR A 83 6.30 -10.46 7.34
CA TYR A 83 5.87 -10.64 8.73
C TYR A 83 6.02 -12.10 9.19
N PRO A 84 6.70 -12.36 10.32
CA PRO A 84 6.69 -13.67 10.98
C PRO A 84 5.28 -14.13 11.37
N GLN A 85 4.80 -15.23 10.78
CA GLN A 85 3.43 -15.70 10.95
C GLN A 85 3.23 -16.58 12.19
N THR A 86 4.27 -17.27 12.68
CA THR A 86 4.17 -18.17 13.85
C THR A 86 4.84 -17.60 15.10
N PRO A 87 4.44 -18.04 16.32
CA PRO A 87 5.13 -17.66 17.56
C PRO A 87 6.62 -18.00 17.55
N GLU A 88 7.00 -19.13 16.95
CA GLU A 88 8.38 -19.59 16.85
C GLU A 88 9.21 -18.64 15.99
N HIS A 89 8.69 -18.24 14.82
CA HIS A 89 9.34 -17.26 13.96
C HIS A 89 9.41 -15.86 14.60
N ARG A 90 8.43 -15.49 15.42
CA ARG A 90 8.47 -14.22 16.19
C ARG A 90 9.53 -14.27 17.31
N ALA A 91 9.76 -15.43 17.91
CA ALA A 91 10.75 -15.62 18.96
C ALA A 91 12.18 -15.82 18.42
N ASP A 92 12.33 -16.43 17.24
CA ASP A 92 13.61 -16.68 16.56
C ASP A 92 13.57 -16.15 15.12
N LEU A 93 14.09 -14.92 14.95
CA LEU A 93 14.17 -14.26 13.65
C LEU A 93 15.17 -14.91 12.70
N SER A 94 16.18 -15.61 13.22
CA SER A 94 17.11 -16.36 12.39
C SER A 94 16.44 -17.61 11.81
N ALA A 95 15.57 -18.27 12.58
CA ALA A 95 14.71 -19.33 12.06
C ALA A 95 13.73 -18.80 11.00
N PHE A 96 13.07 -17.66 11.26
CA PHE A 96 12.21 -17.00 10.27
C PHE A 96 12.94 -16.78 8.94
N ALA A 97 14.09 -16.10 8.97
CA ALA A 97 14.87 -15.80 7.77
C ALA A 97 15.30 -17.09 7.03
N ARG A 98 15.86 -18.06 7.76
CA ARG A 98 16.32 -19.33 7.19
C ARG A 98 15.19 -20.13 6.54
N ASP A 99 14.01 -20.15 7.15
CA ASP A 99 12.89 -20.95 6.64
C ASP A 99 12.18 -20.29 5.47
N VAL A 100 11.96 -18.97 5.54
CA VAL A 100 11.26 -18.23 4.48
C VAL A 100 12.16 -18.02 3.25
N ALA A 101 13.48 -17.84 3.43
CA ALA A 101 14.41 -17.66 2.31
C ALA A 101 14.65 -18.93 1.47
N LYS A 102 14.20 -20.11 1.91
CA LYS A 102 14.24 -21.33 1.08
C LYS A 102 13.44 -21.07 -0.20
N HIS A 103 14.05 -21.28 -1.37
CA HIS A 103 13.40 -20.93 -2.65
C HIS A 103 11.98 -21.51 -2.81
N SER A 104 11.77 -22.75 -2.37
CA SER A 104 10.46 -23.41 -2.40
C SER A 104 9.40 -22.73 -1.53
N VAL A 105 9.81 -22.05 -0.45
CA VAL A 105 8.94 -21.29 0.44
C VAL A 105 8.82 -19.83 -0.02
N LEU A 106 9.95 -19.20 -0.34
CA LEU A 106 10.04 -17.81 -0.77
C LEU A 106 9.09 -17.53 -1.92
N THR A 107 9.14 -18.35 -2.98
CA THR A 107 8.31 -18.22 -4.20
C THR A 107 6.81 -18.44 -3.99
N GLN A 108 6.44 -19.06 -2.86
CA GLN A 108 5.04 -19.32 -2.49
C GLN A 108 4.51 -18.32 -1.45
N THR A 109 5.39 -17.55 -0.83
CA THR A 109 5.02 -16.59 0.21
C THR A 109 4.29 -15.40 -0.42
N LEU A 110 3.24 -14.91 0.23
CA LEU A 110 2.47 -13.75 -0.24
C LEU A 110 2.83 -12.51 0.57
N GLY A 111 2.73 -11.34 -0.04
CA GLY A 111 2.84 -10.05 0.66
C GLY A 111 4.27 -9.73 1.13
N LEU A 112 5.28 -10.17 0.38
CA LEU A 112 6.65 -9.73 0.61
C LEU A 112 6.86 -8.30 0.08
N LEU A 113 7.66 -7.51 0.79
CA LEU A 113 8.07 -6.19 0.34
C LEU A 113 9.53 -6.25 -0.08
N GLU A 114 9.78 -5.98 -1.36
CA GLU A 114 11.13 -5.88 -1.92
C GLU A 114 11.56 -4.41 -1.92
N LEU A 115 12.60 -4.10 -1.16
CA LEU A 115 13.19 -2.77 -1.12
C LEU A 115 14.50 -2.79 -1.89
N CYS A 116 14.66 -1.98 -2.92
CA CYS A 116 15.95 -1.86 -3.61
C CYS A 116 16.58 -0.50 -3.40
N HIS A 117 17.75 -0.53 -2.77
CA HIS A 117 18.61 0.62 -2.57
C HIS A 117 19.66 0.65 -3.69
N TYR A 118 19.56 1.64 -4.57
CA TYR A 118 20.56 1.86 -5.63
C TYR A 118 21.69 2.71 -5.05
N HIS A 119 22.90 2.18 -5.02
CA HIS A 119 24.00 2.79 -4.26
C HIS A 119 24.31 4.21 -4.74
N GLY A 120 24.40 5.14 -3.79
CA GLY A 120 24.58 6.57 -4.05
C GLY A 120 23.28 7.36 -4.17
N SER A 121 22.10 6.72 -4.17
CA SER A 121 20.81 7.44 -4.12
C SER A 121 20.64 8.22 -2.82
N GLU A 122 21.22 7.76 -1.72
CA GLU A 122 21.26 8.44 -0.42
C GLU A 122 21.94 9.82 -0.48
N ASN A 123 22.80 10.05 -1.48
CA ASN A 123 23.47 11.32 -1.70
C ASN A 123 22.70 12.27 -2.63
N GLN A 124 21.59 11.83 -3.22
CA GLN A 124 20.74 12.65 -4.09
C GLN A 124 19.84 13.57 -3.26
N PRO A 125 19.36 14.70 -3.82
CA PRO A 125 18.42 15.57 -3.12
C PRO A 125 17.12 14.85 -2.76
N LYS A 126 16.40 15.39 -1.78
CA LYS A 126 15.04 14.94 -1.46
C LYS A 126 14.13 15.04 -2.69
N GLY A 127 13.29 14.04 -2.91
CA GLY A 127 12.42 13.96 -4.08
C GLY A 127 13.09 13.39 -5.33
N TYR A 128 14.32 12.86 -5.22
CA TYR A 128 14.97 12.13 -6.31
C TYR A 128 14.15 10.92 -6.79
N ILE A 129 13.51 10.21 -5.86
CA ILE A 129 12.58 9.12 -6.17
C ILE A 129 11.17 9.70 -6.35
N SER A 130 10.54 9.39 -7.48
CA SER A 130 9.11 9.63 -7.64
C SER A 130 8.30 8.58 -6.91
N ASN A 131 7.38 9.03 -6.06
CA ASN A 131 6.48 8.18 -5.29
C ASN A 131 5.22 7.76 -6.06
N GLY A 132 4.93 8.38 -7.21
CA GLY A 132 3.76 8.11 -8.04
C GLY A 132 2.47 8.84 -7.61
N THR A 133 2.50 9.69 -6.60
CA THR A 133 1.32 10.42 -6.10
C THR A 133 1.34 11.92 -6.40
N ASN A 134 2.46 12.42 -6.92
CA ASN A 134 2.63 13.83 -7.25
C ASN A 134 2.47 14.06 -8.77
N PRO A 135 1.58 14.99 -9.19
CA PRO A 135 1.51 15.41 -10.58
C PRO A 135 2.84 16.03 -11.08
N PRO A 136 3.17 15.89 -12.37
CA PRO A 136 2.42 15.17 -13.41
C PRO A 136 2.72 13.65 -13.43
N HIS A 137 3.45 13.12 -12.45
CA HIS A 137 3.96 11.75 -12.44
C HIS A 137 3.07 10.79 -11.65
N LEU A 138 1.75 10.89 -11.84
CA LEU A 138 0.78 10.02 -11.21
C LEU A 138 0.91 8.57 -11.71
N GLY A 139 0.85 7.60 -10.80
CA GLY A 139 1.05 6.19 -11.09
C GLY A 139 0.77 5.31 -9.86
N PHE A 140 1.80 4.67 -9.31
CA PHE A 140 1.67 3.93 -8.04
C PHE A 140 1.17 4.87 -6.93
N ASN A 141 0.16 4.45 -6.17
CA ASN A 141 -0.44 5.32 -5.16
C ASN A 141 0.07 5.01 -3.74
N HIS A 142 -0.21 3.82 -3.22
CA HIS A 142 0.13 3.48 -1.83
C HIS A 142 0.38 1.99 -1.62
N LEU A 143 1.06 1.70 -0.51
CA LEU A 143 1.10 0.39 0.14
C LEU A 143 -0.06 0.28 1.13
N GLY A 144 -0.67 -0.90 1.26
CA GLY A 144 -1.72 -1.15 2.26
C GLY A 144 -1.27 -2.13 3.33
N PHE A 145 -1.38 -1.75 4.61
CA PHE A 145 -1.08 -2.61 5.75
C PHE A 145 -2.30 -2.73 6.67
N THR A 146 -2.72 -3.96 6.91
CA THR A 146 -3.73 -4.23 7.93
C THR A 146 -3.12 -4.15 9.33
N VAL A 147 -3.74 -3.38 10.21
CA VAL A 147 -3.32 -3.20 11.61
C VAL A 147 -4.47 -3.49 12.58
N PRO A 148 -4.19 -3.99 13.80
CA PRO A 148 -5.23 -4.26 14.79
C PRO A 148 -6.00 -3.00 15.23
N SER A 149 -5.29 -1.86 15.35
CA SER A 149 -5.88 -0.58 15.74
C SER A 149 -5.21 0.54 14.93
N VAL A 150 -5.98 1.19 14.04
CA VAL A 150 -5.50 2.33 13.26
C VAL A 150 -5.12 3.51 14.17
N PRO A 151 -5.97 3.93 15.14
CA PRO A 151 -5.62 5.04 16.04
C PRO A 151 -4.33 4.83 16.83
N GLU A 152 -4.14 3.64 17.42
CA GLU A 152 -2.93 3.33 18.19
C GLU A 152 -1.69 3.30 17.30
N THR A 153 -1.82 2.73 16.10
CA THR A 153 -0.72 2.70 15.13
C THR A 153 -0.33 4.12 14.71
N VAL A 154 -1.30 4.97 14.37
CA VAL A 154 -1.05 6.38 14.04
C VAL A 154 -0.39 7.12 15.19
N GLN A 155 -0.86 6.94 16.43
CA GLN A 155 -0.26 7.58 17.60
C GLN A 155 1.21 7.16 17.77
N ARG A 156 1.50 5.87 17.62
CA ARG A 156 2.87 5.35 17.70
C ARG A 156 3.77 5.93 16.61
N LEU A 157 3.31 5.96 15.37
CA LEU A 157 4.07 6.51 14.23
C LEU A 157 4.30 8.03 14.40
N ARG A 158 3.26 8.77 14.80
CA ARG A 158 3.36 10.20 15.11
C ARG A 158 4.40 10.47 16.21
N SER A 159 4.39 9.66 17.27
CA SER A 159 5.35 9.79 18.38
C SER A 159 6.80 9.51 17.95
N ALA A 160 6.99 8.71 16.90
CA ALA A 160 8.28 8.45 16.28
C ALA A 160 8.68 9.50 15.21
N GLY A 161 7.87 10.55 15.01
CA GLY A 161 8.14 11.62 14.05
C GLY A 161 7.75 11.31 12.60
N VAL A 162 6.97 10.24 12.36
CA VAL A 162 6.45 9.92 11.03
C VAL A 162 5.41 10.95 10.61
N ARG A 163 5.44 11.35 9.34
CA ARG A 163 4.44 12.26 8.77
C ARG A 163 3.10 11.54 8.58
N ILE A 164 2.08 12.03 9.27
CA ILE A 164 0.69 11.60 9.09
C ILE A 164 0.08 12.47 7.98
N VAL A 165 -0.27 11.86 6.86
CA VAL A 165 -0.86 12.56 5.70
C VAL A 165 -2.37 12.71 5.90
N LYS A 166 -3.01 11.65 6.38
CA LYS A 166 -4.43 11.60 6.72
C LYS A 166 -4.62 10.79 7.99
N ASP A 167 -5.27 11.38 8.99
CA ASP A 167 -5.53 10.73 10.27
C ASP A 167 -6.78 9.83 10.22
N TYR A 168 -6.93 8.96 11.23
CA TYR A 168 -8.14 8.20 11.47
C TYR A 168 -9.32 9.14 11.79
N GLY A 169 -10.48 8.88 11.22
CA GLY A 169 -11.67 9.73 11.33
C GLY A 169 -11.62 10.99 10.46
N GLN A 170 -10.46 11.34 9.88
CA GLN A 170 -10.36 12.44 8.94
C GLN A 170 -10.98 12.06 7.59
N GLY A 171 -11.64 13.02 6.94
CA GLY A 171 -12.13 12.86 5.57
C GLY A 171 -11.02 12.83 4.51
N PRO A 172 -11.41 12.92 3.23
CA PRO A 172 -10.48 13.09 2.11
C PRO A 172 -9.53 14.28 2.30
N VAL A 173 -8.32 14.15 1.76
CA VAL A 173 -7.29 15.19 1.70
C VAL A 173 -6.73 15.25 0.28
N GLU A 174 -5.94 16.29 -0.06
CA GLU A 174 -5.31 16.39 -1.38
C GLU A 174 -4.49 15.12 -1.69
N GLY A 175 -4.75 14.49 -2.84
CA GLY A 175 -4.13 13.24 -3.27
C GLY A 175 -4.74 11.97 -2.68
N ILE A 176 -5.73 12.07 -1.78
CA ILE A 176 -6.39 10.92 -1.15
C ILE A 176 -7.93 11.15 -1.08
N PRO A 177 -8.71 10.53 -1.99
CA PRO A 177 -8.27 9.72 -3.13
C PRO A 177 -7.95 10.52 -4.41
N THR A 178 -8.35 11.78 -4.50
CA THR A 178 -8.28 12.57 -5.73
C THR A 178 -7.34 13.76 -5.60
N THR A 179 -6.76 14.19 -6.73
CA THR A 179 -5.93 15.40 -6.80
C THR A 179 -6.71 16.58 -7.37
N THR A 180 -6.42 17.78 -6.89
CA THR A 180 -6.95 19.01 -7.50
C THR A 180 -6.45 19.17 -8.93
N TRP A 181 -5.21 18.74 -9.21
CA TRP A 181 -4.59 18.80 -10.55
C TRP A 181 -5.37 18.01 -11.60
N GLU A 182 -5.84 16.79 -11.28
CA GLU A 182 -6.70 16.01 -12.19
C GLU A 182 -8.06 16.67 -12.39
N ARG A 183 -8.66 17.19 -11.31
CA ARG A 183 -9.98 17.85 -11.36
C ARG A 183 -9.98 19.10 -12.22
N GLU A 184 -8.93 19.91 -12.16
CA GLU A 184 -8.75 21.08 -13.02
C GLU A 184 -8.64 20.72 -14.50
N GLN A 185 -8.26 19.48 -14.81
CA GLN A 185 -8.23 18.93 -16.17
C GLN A 185 -9.52 18.20 -16.55
N GLY A 186 -10.55 18.23 -15.71
CA GLY A 186 -11.82 17.57 -15.96
C GLY A 186 -11.83 16.07 -15.62
N VAL A 187 -10.83 15.57 -14.88
CA VAL A 187 -10.74 14.16 -14.44
C VAL A 187 -11.23 14.01 -13.00
N ALA A 188 -12.01 12.96 -12.72
CA ALA A 188 -12.54 12.66 -11.37
C ALA A 188 -13.26 13.86 -10.70
N THR A 189 -14.13 14.53 -11.46
CA THR A 189 -14.80 15.77 -11.03
C THR A 189 -16.03 15.53 -10.16
N ASP A 190 -16.64 14.34 -10.25
CA ASP A 190 -17.78 13.92 -9.45
C ASP A 190 -17.47 13.92 -7.94
N GLU A 191 -18.52 14.10 -7.13
CA GLU A 191 -18.39 14.06 -5.67
C GLU A 191 -18.21 12.63 -5.15
N LEU A 192 -17.45 12.50 -4.06
CA LEU A 192 -17.30 11.22 -3.37
C LEU A 192 -18.61 10.84 -2.66
N SER A 193 -19.08 9.63 -2.93
CA SER A 193 -20.28 9.09 -2.28
C SER A 193 -20.13 8.95 -0.76
N ALA A 194 -21.24 9.06 -0.03
CA ALA A 194 -21.26 8.81 1.43
C ALA A 194 -20.75 7.40 1.80
N GLY A 195 -21.06 6.40 0.97
CA GLY A 195 -20.52 5.03 1.02
C GLY A 195 -19.00 4.99 1.13
N PHE A 196 -18.35 5.62 0.16
CA PHE A 196 -16.91 5.69 0.09
C PHE A 196 -16.31 6.57 1.20
N LEU A 197 -16.93 7.70 1.53
CA LEU A 197 -16.49 8.56 2.63
C LEU A 197 -16.47 7.82 3.98
N ASN A 198 -17.44 6.93 4.22
CA ASN A 198 -17.44 6.09 5.41
C ASN A 198 -16.23 5.16 5.48
N ILE A 199 -15.77 4.62 4.35
CA ILE A 199 -14.56 3.78 4.29
C ILE A 199 -13.32 4.62 4.52
N ILE A 200 -13.19 5.75 3.81
CA ILE A 200 -12.05 6.66 3.91
C ILE A 200 -11.83 7.16 5.34
N ASN A 201 -12.91 7.41 6.09
CA ASN A 201 -12.81 7.85 7.48
C ASN A 201 -12.24 6.77 8.42
N GLN A 202 -12.26 5.50 8.04
CA GLN A 202 -11.79 4.38 8.88
C GLN A 202 -10.33 4.00 8.64
N VAL A 203 -9.71 4.51 7.59
CA VAL A 203 -8.30 4.29 7.26
C VAL A 203 -7.48 5.53 7.57
N ALA A 204 -6.17 5.35 7.74
CA ALA A 204 -5.22 6.45 7.85
C ALA A 204 -4.11 6.30 6.82
N PHE A 205 -3.46 7.40 6.45
CA PHE A 205 -2.31 7.39 5.56
C PHE A 205 -1.13 8.10 6.20
N VAL A 206 0.02 7.46 6.13
CA VAL A 206 1.31 8.02 6.55
C VAL A 206 2.27 8.01 5.37
N GLU A 207 3.38 8.74 5.48
CA GLU A 207 4.48 8.65 4.53
C GLU A 207 5.64 7.84 5.10
N ASP A 208 6.15 6.92 4.28
CA ASP A 208 7.44 6.31 4.54
C ASP A 208 8.59 7.33 4.32
N PRO A 209 9.85 7.01 4.67
CA PRO A 209 10.98 7.92 4.49
C PRO A 209 11.25 8.34 3.05
N ASN A 210 10.71 7.61 2.07
CA ASN A 210 10.86 7.87 0.63
C ASN A 210 9.67 8.64 0.04
N GLY A 211 8.67 8.98 0.87
CA GLY A 211 7.47 9.70 0.46
C GLY A 211 6.39 8.83 -0.18
N TYR A 212 6.50 7.50 -0.13
CA TYR A 212 5.41 6.62 -0.51
C TYR A 212 4.29 6.69 0.53
N LEU A 213 3.05 6.75 0.06
CA LEU A 213 1.90 6.64 0.93
C LEU A 213 1.77 5.20 1.46
N VAL A 214 1.49 5.09 2.75
CA VAL A 214 1.23 3.83 3.45
C VAL A 214 -0.15 3.95 4.12
N GLU A 215 -1.11 3.21 3.58
CA GLU A 215 -2.46 3.06 4.12
C GLU A 215 -2.45 2.09 5.30
N LEU A 216 -3.05 2.51 6.41
CA LEU A 216 -3.31 1.73 7.59
C LEU A 216 -4.80 1.33 7.60
N VAL A 217 -5.04 0.05 7.34
CA VAL A 217 -6.38 -0.52 7.21
C VAL A 217 -6.73 -1.28 8.50
N PRO A 218 -7.92 -1.08 9.09
CA PRO A 218 -8.32 -1.87 10.25
C PRO A 218 -8.59 -3.33 9.83
N GLN A 219 -8.37 -4.28 10.74
CA GLN A 219 -8.72 -5.69 10.50
C GLN A 219 -10.20 -5.92 10.23
N GLN A 220 -11.05 -4.99 10.66
CA GLN A 220 -12.49 -5.00 10.41
C GLN A 220 -12.91 -3.59 10.00
N LEU A 221 -13.50 -3.47 8.82
CA LEU A 221 -14.20 -2.25 8.43
C LEU A 221 -15.62 -2.31 9.02
N SER A 222 -16.04 -1.23 9.66
CA SER A 222 -17.44 -1.04 10.03
C SER A 222 -18.27 -0.87 8.75
N PRO A 223 -19.25 -1.74 8.50
CA PRO A 223 -20.23 -1.49 7.46
C PRO A 223 -21.02 -0.22 7.81
N GLN A 224 -21.62 0.39 6.78
CA GLN A 224 -22.66 1.40 6.98
C GLN A 224 -23.89 0.78 7.67
#